data_AF-U6DN39-F1
#
_entry.id   AF-U6DN39-F1
#
_cell.length_a   1.000
_cell.length_b   1.000
_cell.length_c   1.000
_cell.angle_alpha   90.00
_cell.angle_beta   90.00
_cell.angle_gamma   90.00
#
_symmetry.space_group_name_H-M   'P 1'
#
loop_
_entity.id
_entity.type
_entity.pdbx_description
1 polymer ?
#
loop_
_entity_poly.entity_id
_entity_poly.type
_entity_poly.pdbx_seq_one_letter_code
_entity_poly.pdbx_strand_id
1 'polypeptide(L)'
;PAPHWAVYVGGGQIIHLHQGEIRQDSLYEAGAANVGRVVNSWYRYRPLVAELVVQNACGHLGLKSEEICWTNSESFAAWCRFGKREFKAGGEVPAGTQPPQQQYYLKVHLGENKVHTARFHSLEDLIREKRRIDASGRLRVLQELADLVDDKE
;
A
#
# COMPACT_ATOMS: atom_id res chain seq x y z
N PRO A 1 -2.17 16.26 5.11
CA PRO A 1 -2.28 14.98 5.86
C PRO A 1 -1.69 13.81 5.06
N ALA A 2 -1.04 12.85 5.73
CA ALA A 2 -0.61 11.61 5.09
C ALA A 2 -1.86 10.79 4.70
N PRO A 3 -1.84 10.06 3.56
CA PRO A 3 -2.98 9.23 3.17
C PRO A 3 -3.17 8.10 4.21
N HIS A 4 -4.43 7.81 4.54
CA HIS A 4 -4.79 6.70 5.41
C HIS A 4 -5.22 5.48 4.61
N TRP A 5 -4.81 4.30 5.05
CA TRP A 5 -5.01 3.04 4.33
C TRP A 5 -5.78 2.05 5.19
N ALA A 6 -6.54 1.19 4.53
CA ALA A 6 -7.36 0.18 5.19
C ALA A 6 -7.61 -1.01 4.27
N VAL A 7 -7.99 -2.13 4.87
CA VAL A 7 -8.49 -3.32 4.16
C VAL A 7 -10.01 -3.32 4.26
N TYR A 8 -10.70 -3.35 3.12
CA TYR A 8 -12.15 -3.54 3.09
C TYR A 8 -12.48 -5.01 3.33
N VAL A 9 -13.33 -5.30 4.32
CA VAL A 9 -13.68 -6.67 4.74
C VAL A 9 -15.14 -7.05 4.46
N GLY A 10 -15.87 -6.20 3.71
CA GLY A 10 -17.27 -6.40 3.39
C GLY A 10 -18.22 -5.68 4.34
N GLY A 11 -19.50 -5.59 3.98
CA GLY A 11 -20.54 -5.01 4.84
C GLY A 11 -20.34 -3.54 5.23
N GLY A 12 -19.61 -2.75 4.42
CA GLY A 12 -19.27 -1.37 4.76
C GLY A 12 -18.21 -1.24 5.87
N GLN A 13 -17.52 -2.33 6.22
CA GLN A 13 -16.51 -2.37 7.28
C GLN A 13 -15.10 -2.37 6.69
N ILE A 14 -14.18 -1.76 7.45
CA ILE A 14 -12.75 -1.78 7.18
C ILE A 14 -11.98 -2.25 8.40
N ILE A 15 -10.79 -2.79 8.17
CA ILE A 15 -9.77 -3.01 9.21
C ILE A 15 -8.56 -2.15 8.86
N HIS A 16 -8.06 -1.40 9.83
CA HIS A 16 -6.92 -0.51 9.64
C HIS A 16 -6.03 -0.45 10.88
N LEU A 17 -4.81 0.04 10.69
CA LEU A 17 -3.96 0.49 11.79
C LEU A 17 -4.23 1.99 12.01
N HIS A 18 -4.85 2.34 13.13
CA HIS A 18 -5.22 3.70 13.47
C HIS A 18 -4.85 4.01 14.92
N GLN A 19 -4.12 5.11 15.14
CA GLN A 19 -3.70 5.56 16.48
C GLN A 19 -3.01 4.48 17.33
N GLY A 20 -2.24 3.60 16.70
CA GLY A 20 -1.51 2.54 17.41
C GLY A 20 -2.37 1.32 17.78
N GLU A 21 -3.53 1.16 17.15
CA GLU A 21 -4.39 -0.01 17.32
C GLU A 21 -4.82 -0.55 15.96
N ILE A 22 -4.87 -1.88 15.82
CA ILE A 22 -5.54 -2.53 14.69
C ILE A 22 -6.99 -2.72 15.06
N ARG A 23 -7.88 -1.97 14.41
CA ARG A 23 -9.31 -1.94 14.74
C ARG A 23 -10.18 -2.07 13.50
N GLN A 24 -11.40 -2.52 13.74
CA GLN A 24 -12.46 -2.57 12.74
C GLN A 24 -13.37 -1.37 12.94
N ASP A 25 -13.61 -0.62 11.87
CA ASP A 25 -14.48 0.55 11.87
C ASP A 25 -15.39 0.54 10.64
N SER A 26 -16.47 1.34 10.71
CA SER A 26 -17.27 1.68 9.54
C SER A 26 -16.45 2.49 8.55
N LEU A 27 -16.48 2.09 7.27
CA LEU A 27 -15.85 2.84 6.17
C LEU A 27 -16.33 4.29 6.14
N TYR A 28 -17.62 4.51 6.39
CA TYR A 28 -18.25 5.83 6.34
C TYR A 28 -17.78 6.75 7.47
N GLU A 29 -17.68 6.19 8.68
CA GLU A 29 -17.23 6.94 9.86
C GLU A 29 -15.74 7.23 9.79
N ALA A 30 -14.92 6.21 9.47
CA ALA A 30 -13.47 6.36 9.34
C ALA A 30 -13.07 7.29 8.19
N GLY A 31 -13.89 7.38 7.14
CA GLY A 31 -13.70 8.31 6.04
C GLY A 31 -13.89 9.77 6.45
N ALA A 32 -14.77 10.07 7.43
CA ALA A 32 -15.07 11.42 7.91
C ALA A 32 -15.27 12.45 6.77
N ALA A 33 -16.07 12.09 5.76
CA ALA A 33 -16.33 12.87 4.54
C ALA A 33 -15.12 13.09 3.59
N ASN A 34 -13.98 12.44 3.84
CA ASN A 34 -12.87 12.44 2.90
C ASN A 34 -13.11 11.47 1.74
N VAL A 35 -12.59 11.83 0.56
CA VAL A 35 -12.65 10.96 -0.62
C VAL A 35 -11.56 9.89 -0.54
N GLY A 36 -11.98 8.63 -0.59
CA GLY A 36 -11.10 7.46 -0.73
C GLY A 36 -11.04 6.96 -2.16
N ARG A 37 -10.09 6.07 -2.45
CA ARG A 37 -10.02 5.33 -3.72
C ARG A 37 -9.47 3.91 -3.49
N VAL A 38 -9.82 2.98 -4.36
CA VAL A 38 -9.26 1.63 -4.33
C VAL A 38 -7.87 1.65 -4.99
N VAL A 39 -6.86 1.11 -4.30
CA VAL A 39 -5.44 1.16 -4.73
C VAL A 39 -4.81 -0.24 -4.84
N ASN A 40 -5.59 -1.22 -5.30
CA ASN A 40 -5.19 -2.63 -5.39
C ASN A 40 -3.96 -2.89 -6.28
N SER A 41 -3.69 -2.01 -7.24
CA SER A 41 -2.56 -2.04 -8.18
C SER A 41 -1.34 -1.23 -7.71
N TRP A 42 -1.38 -0.67 -6.50
CA TRP A 42 -0.34 0.24 -6.01
C TRP A 42 1.04 -0.41 -5.92
N TYR A 43 1.09 -1.71 -5.64
CA TYR A 43 2.30 -2.52 -5.63
C TYR A 43 2.19 -3.64 -6.66
N ARG A 44 3.31 -3.99 -7.29
CA ARG A 44 3.38 -5.05 -8.32
C ARG A 44 3.70 -6.44 -7.74
N TYR A 45 3.35 -6.69 -6.50
CA TYR A 45 3.43 -8.02 -5.90
C TYR A 45 2.22 -8.86 -6.33
N ARG A 46 2.40 -10.18 -6.41
CA ARG A 46 1.27 -11.10 -6.59
C ARG A 46 0.37 -11.04 -5.34
N PRO A 47 -0.92 -10.68 -5.47
CA PRO A 47 -1.83 -10.62 -4.33
C PRO A 47 -2.17 -12.02 -3.82
N LEU A 48 -2.47 -12.11 -2.53
CA LEU A 48 -3.13 -13.27 -1.93
C LEU A 48 -4.59 -13.31 -2.38
N VAL A 49 -5.23 -14.49 -2.23
CA VAL A 49 -6.68 -14.62 -2.44
C VAL A 49 -7.44 -13.80 -1.40
N ALA A 50 -8.63 -13.30 -1.76
CA ALA A 50 -9.39 -12.37 -0.93
C ALA A 50 -9.64 -12.89 0.49
N GLU A 51 -9.93 -14.19 0.63
CA GLU A 51 -10.11 -14.85 1.93
C GLU A 51 -8.89 -14.72 2.84
N LEU A 52 -7.68 -14.96 2.31
CA LEU A 52 -6.45 -14.80 3.07
C LEU A 52 -6.16 -13.33 3.41
N VAL A 53 -6.52 -12.39 2.54
CA VAL A 53 -6.38 -10.95 2.82
C VAL A 53 -7.24 -10.55 4.01
N VAL A 54 -8.50 -10.99 4.02
CA VAL A 54 -9.44 -10.75 5.12
C VAL A 54 -8.98 -11.46 6.38
N GLN A 55 -8.56 -12.73 6.30
CA GLN A 55 -8.03 -13.49 7.42
C GLN A 55 -6.80 -12.81 8.04
N ASN A 56 -5.87 -12.31 7.22
CA ASN A 56 -4.71 -11.57 7.68
C ASN A 56 -5.10 -10.31 8.46
N ALA A 57 -6.10 -9.57 7.98
CA ALA A 57 -6.57 -8.36 8.65
C ALA A 57 -7.30 -8.69 9.97
N CYS A 58 -8.27 -9.62 9.93
CA CYS A 58 -9.07 -10.02 11.09
C CYS A 58 -8.20 -10.65 12.20
N GLY A 59 -7.19 -11.44 11.84
CA GLY A 59 -6.32 -12.13 12.80
C GLY A 59 -5.45 -11.22 13.67
N HIS A 60 -5.41 -9.91 13.39
CA HIS A 60 -4.62 -8.94 14.14
C HIS A 60 -5.49 -7.87 14.82
N LEU A 61 -6.83 -8.02 14.83
CA LEU A 61 -7.71 -7.10 15.53
C LEU A 61 -7.39 -7.04 17.03
N GLY A 62 -7.39 -5.83 17.57
CA GLY A 62 -7.13 -5.54 18.98
C GLY A 62 -5.66 -5.44 19.37
N LEU A 63 -4.71 -5.73 18.47
CA LEU A 63 -3.29 -5.49 18.74
C LEU A 63 -3.01 -4.01 18.94
N LYS A 64 -2.18 -3.69 19.93
CA LYS A 64 -1.82 -2.32 20.32
C LYS A 64 -0.35 -2.02 20.04
N SER A 65 0.06 -0.76 20.20
CA SER A 65 1.37 -0.22 19.80
C SER A 65 2.58 -1.10 20.13
N GLU A 66 2.58 -1.78 21.27
CA GLU A 66 3.70 -2.64 21.70
C GLU A 66 3.81 -3.95 20.89
N GLU A 67 2.71 -4.41 20.31
CA GLU A 67 2.60 -5.66 19.54
C GLU A 67 2.63 -5.41 18.02
N ILE A 68 2.48 -4.15 17.60
CA ILE A 68 2.37 -3.77 16.19
C ILE A 68 3.76 -3.73 15.55
N CYS A 69 3.92 -4.54 14.51
CA CYS A 69 5.13 -4.58 13.70
C CYS A 69 5.00 -3.81 12.37
N TRP A 70 3.97 -2.97 12.18
CA TRP A 70 3.80 -2.12 11.00
C TRP A 70 3.98 -0.66 11.38
N THR A 71 4.80 0.06 10.62
CA THR A 71 5.12 1.46 10.93
C THR A 71 4.00 2.45 10.57
N ASN A 72 3.05 2.04 9.73
CA ASN A 72 1.93 2.86 9.29
C ASN A 72 0.82 2.00 8.65
N SER A 73 -0.34 2.61 8.38
CA SER A 73 -1.52 1.93 7.85
C SER A 73 -1.34 1.35 6.44
N GLU A 74 -0.50 1.96 5.59
CA GLU A 74 -0.21 1.44 4.25
C GLU A 74 0.57 0.14 4.34
N SER A 75 1.60 0.09 5.17
CA SER A 75 2.40 -1.11 5.40
C SER A 75 1.54 -2.27 5.93
N PHE A 76 0.62 -1.98 6.86
CA PHE A 76 -0.34 -2.98 7.34
C PHE A 76 -1.25 -3.50 6.22
N ALA A 77 -1.93 -2.61 5.49
CA ALA A 77 -2.86 -3.00 4.43
C ALA A 77 -2.16 -3.74 3.27
N ALA A 78 -0.96 -3.30 2.90
CA ALA A 78 -0.14 -3.96 1.89
C ALA A 78 0.34 -5.34 2.37
N TRP A 79 0.73 -5.48 3.65
CA TRP A 79 1.06 -6.79 4.21
C TRP A 79 -0.15 -7.73 4.18
N CYS A 80 -1.34 -7.29 4.56
CA CYS A 80 -2.55 -8.13 4.48
C CYS A 80 -2.79 -8.62 3.05
N ARG A 81 -2.59 -7.74 2.04
CA ARG A 81 -2.79 -8.06 0.62
C ARG A 81 -1.76 -9.01 0.03
N PHE A 82 -0.49 -8.90 0.43
CA PHE A 82 0.63 -9.57 -0.26
C PHE A 82 1.40 -10.59 0.60
N GLY A 83 1.25 -10.56 1.92
CA GLY A 83 1.96 -11.43 2.86
C GLY A 83 3.48 -11.23 2.89
N LYS A 84 3.97 -10.11 2.36
CA LYS A 84 5.39 -9.83 2.15
C LYS A 84 6.03 -9.26 3.41
N ARG A 85 7.10 -9.90 3.89
CA ARG A 85 7.73 -9.54 5.18
C ARG A 85 8.33 -8.14 5.19
N GLU A 86 8.74 -7.62 4.03
CA GLU A 86 9.31 -6.27 3.91
C GLU A 86 8.36 -5.16 4.35
N PHE A 87 7.04 -5.40 4.39
CA PHE A 87 6.08 -4.45 4.95
C PHE A 87 6.09 -4.39 6.49
N LYS A 88 6.74 -5.34 7.18
CA LYS A 88 6.92 -5.30 8.63
C LYS A 88 8.21 -4.56 9.00
N ALA A 89 8.20 -3.85 10.12
CA ALA A 89 9.38 -3.22 10.70
C ALA A 89 10.48 -4.27 10.92
N GLY A 90 11.69 -3.99 10.42
CA GLY A 90 12.82 -4.91 10.46
C GLY A 90 12.68 -6.15 9.55
N GLY A 91 11.62 -6.23 8.74
CA GLY A 91 11.41 -7.33 7.79
C GLY A 91 12.20 -7.19 6.49
N GLU A 92 12.77 -6.02 6.23
CA GLU A 92 13.70 -5.78 5.12
C GLU A 92 15.05 -6.44 5.38
N VAL A 93 15.65 -7.02 4.34
CA VAL A 93 17.04 -7.51 4.43
C VAL A 93 17.97 -6.30 4.53
N PRO A 94 18.95 -6.28 5.45
CA PRO A 94 19.88 -5.15 5.58
C PRO A 94 20.60 -4.86 4.26
N ALA A 95 20.71 -3.57 3.89
CA ALA A 95 21.24 -3.13 2.59
C ALA A 95 22.62 -3.72 2.23
N GLY A 96 23.47 -4.03 3.21
CA GLY A 96 24.80 -4.64 3.00
C GLY A 96 24.80 -6.14 2.67
N THR A 97 23.67 -6.82 2.83
CA THR A 97 23.49 -8.26 2.51
C THR A 97 22.45 -8.49 1.42
N GLN A 98 21.85 -7.43 0.89
CA GLN A 98 20.89 -7.54 -0.21
C GLN A 98 21.61 -7.96 -1.50
N PRO A 99 21.23 -9.08 -2.14
CA PRO A 99 21.68 -9.35 -3.50
C PRO A 99 21.17 -8.24 -4.44
N PRO A 100 21.84 -7.98 -5.58
CA PRO A 100 21.42 -6.93 -6.54
C PRO A 100 19.98 -7.03 -7.03
N GLN A 101 19.36 -8.21 -6.87
CA GLN A 101 17.99 -8.54 -7.24
C GLN A 101 16.95 -8.11 -6.20
N GLN A 102 17.36 -7.75 -4.98
CA GLN A 102 16.49 -7.39 -3.87
C GLN A 102 16.47 -5.87 -3.67
N GLN A 103 16.30 -5.14 -4.78
CA GLN A 103 16.11 -3.70 -4.80
C GLN A 103 14.65 -3.39 -5.13
N TYR A 104 14.16 -2.25 -4.66
CA TYR A 104 12.82 -1.79 -4.97
C TYR A 104 12.86 -0.81 -6.13
N TYR A 105 11.89 -0.95 -7.04
CA TYR A 105 11.83 -0.17 -8.26
C TYR A 105 10.51 0.58 -8.34
N LEU A 106 10.59 1.90 -8.48
CA LEU A 106 9.44 2.72 -8.80
C LEU A 106 9.48 3.07 -10.28
N LYS A 107 8.49 2.56 -11.04
CA LYS A 107 8.27 2.95 -12.42
C LYS A 107 7.27 4.12 -12.46
N VAL A 108 7.72 5.26 -12.96
CA VAL A 108 6.92 6.46 -13.15
C VAL A 108 6.81 6.72 -14.64
N HIS A 109 5.60 6.69 -15.16
CA HIS A 109 5.32 7.10 -16.53
C HIS A 109 5.27 8.65 -16.55
N LEU A 110 5.81 9.30 -17.57
CA LEU A 110 5.98 10.77 -17.66
C LEU A 110 5.43 11.26 -19.01
N GLY A 111 4.20 10.88 -19.34
CA GLY A 111 3.55 11.12 -20.64
C GLY A 111 3.76 9.97 -21.64
N GLU A 112 3.30 10.18 -22.88
CA GLU A 112 3.38 9.20 -23.97
C GLU A 112 4.85 8.80 -24.19
N ASN A 113 5.20 7.57 -23.78
CA ASN A 113 6.48 6.90 -24.01
C ASN A 113 7.69 7.25 -23.13
N LYS A 114 7.57 8.07 -22.09
CA LYS A 114 8.67 8.26 -21.12
C LYS A 114 8.40 7.49 -19.84
N VAL A 115 9.21 6.47 -19.56
CA VAL A 115 9.19 5.74 -18.27
C VAL A 115 10.48 6.02 -17.53
N HIS A 116 10.39 6.65 -16.37
CA HIS A 116 11.49 6.78 -15.44
C HIS A 116 11.43 5.66 -14.41
N THR A 117 12.54 4.93 -14.22
CA THR A 117 12.65 3.91 -13.18
C THR A 117 13.65 4.36 -12.14
N ALA A 118 13.17 4.63 -10.92
CA ALA A 118 14.02 4.93 -9.77
C ALA A 118 14.26 3.66 -8.94
N ARG A 119 15.47 3.50 -8.42
CA ARG A 119 15.90 2.36 -7.59
C ARG A 119 16.02 2.80 -6.14
N PHE A 120 15.56 1.95 -5.22
CA PHE A 120 15.59 2.20 -3.78
C PHE A 120 16.15 0.97 -3.05
N HIS A 121 16.90 1.23 -1.99
CA HIS A 121 17.50 0.20 -1.13
C HIS A 121 16.59 -0.17 0.06
N SER A 122 15.54 0.62 0.30
CA SER A 122 14.51 0.39 1.30
C SER A 122 13.12 0.60 0.70
N LEU A 123 12.18 -0.25 1.15
CA LEU A 123 10.77 -0.13 0.85
C LEU A 123 10.19 1.16 1.42
N GLU A 124 10.66 1.59 2.60
CA GLU A 124 10.21 2.83 3.22
C GLU A 124 10.49 4.05 2.33
N ASP A 125 11.70 4.12 1.75
CA ASP A 125 12.06 5.18 0.81
C ASP A 125 11.19 5.13 -0.46
N LEU A 126 10.94 3.93 -0.99
CA LEU A 126 10.04 3.77 -2.14
C LEU A 126 8.63 4.26 -1.80
N ILE A 127 8.09 3.87 -0.65
CA ILE A 127 6.74 4.27 -0.20
C ILE A 127 6.67 5.78 -0.06
N ARG A 128 7.66 6.39 0.59
CA ARG A 128 7.74 7.84 0.79
C ARG A 128 7.76 8.58 -0.55
N GLU A 129 8.56 8.13 -1.50
CA GLU A 129 8.65 8.75 -2.81
C GLU A 129 7.36 8.55 -3.63
N LYS A 130 6.76 7.37 -3.57
CA LYS A 130 5.50 7.07 -4.26
C LYS A 130 4.36 7.94 -3.73
N ARG A 131 4.28 8.15 -2.41
CA ARG A 131 3.33 9.10 -1.78
C ARG A 131 3.57 10.53 -2.26
N ARG A 132 4.83 10.96 -2.36
CA ARG A 132 5.18 12.31 -2.84
C ARG A 132 4.73 12.54 -4.29
N ILE A 133 4.92 11.54 -5.16
CA ILE A 133 4.49 11.59 -6.56
C ILE A 133 2.96 11.63 -6.66
N ASP A 134 2.26 10.78 -5.90
CA ASP A 134 0.79 10.75 -5.87
C ASP A 134 0.18 12.06 -5.36
N ALA A 135 0.70 12.61 -4.28
CA ALA A 135 0.27 13.90 -3.74
C ALA A 135 0.50 15.05 -4.74
N SER A 136 1.54 14.96 -5.58
CA SER A 136 1.78 15.92 -6.65
C SER A 136 0.90 15.74 -7.89
N GLY A 137 -0.10 14.84 -7.85
CA GLY A 137 -1.02 14.55 -8.96
C GLY A 137 -0.38 13.77 -10.11
N ARG A 138 0.94 13.57 -10.08
CA ARG A 138 1.71 12.87 -11.12
C ARG A 138 1.41 11.39 -11.21
N LEU A 139 0.73 10.78 -10.23
CA LEU A 139 0.30 9.38 -10.34
C LEU A 139 -1.09 9.23 -10.99
N ARG A 140 -2.01 10.18 -10.78
CA ARG A 140 -3.38 10.16 -11.33
C ARG A 140 -3.41 10.30 -12.85
N VAL A 141 -2.56 11.18 -13.39
CA VAL A 141 -2.37 11.35 -14.84
C VAL A 141 -1.95 10.02 -15.52
N LEU A 142 -1.34 9.09 -14.78
CA LEU A 142 -0.76 7.87 -15.34
C LEU A 142 -1.67 6.65 -15.29
N GLN A 143 -2.66 6.65 -14.41
CA GLN A 143 -3.66 5.57 -14.32
C GLN A 143 -4.84 5.86 -15.24
N GLU A 144 -5.35 7.10 -15.25
CA GLU A 144 -6.50 7.49 -16.10
C GLU A 144 -6.17 7.34 -17.60
N LEU A 145 -4.93 7.59 -18.02
CA LEU A 145 -4.49 7.35 -19.41
C LEU A 145 -4.26 5.88 -19.75
N ALA A 146 -3.96 5.01 -18.77
CA ALA A 146 -3.82 3.58 -19.01
C ALA A 146 -5.18 2.89 -19.10
N ASP A 147 -6.11 3.27 -18.22
CA ASP A 147 -7.46 2.71 -18.18
C ASP A 147 -8.30 3.16 -19.39
N LEU A 148 -8.05 4.35 -19.97
CA LEU A 148 -8.69 4.82 -21.21
C LEU A 148 -8.17 4.15 -22.49
N VAL A 149 -7.04 3.44 -22.43
CA VAL A 149 -6.43 2.74 -23.57
C VAL A 149 -6.82 1.25 -23.58
N ASP A 150 -7.25 0.69 -22.45
CA ASP A 150 -7.79 -0.68 -22.34
C ASP A 150 -9.27 -0.79 -22.76
N ASP A 151 -10.03 0.33 -22.79
CA ASP A 151 -11.46 0.37 -23.22
C ASP A 151 -11.65 0.54 -24.75
N LYS A 152 -10.60 0.35 -25.55
CA LYS A 152 -10.64 0.47 -27.03
C LYS A 152 -10.01 -0.73 -27.76
N GLU A 153 -10.29 -1.95 -27.31
CA GLU A 153 -10.23 -3.15 -28.17
C GLU A 153 -11.63 -3.56 -28.64
#